data_AF-A0A533RAH5-F1
#
_entry.id   AF-A0A533RAH5-F1
#
_cell.length_a   1.000
_cell.length_b   1.000
_cell.length_c   1.000
_cell.angle_alpha   90.00
_cell.angle_beta   90.00
_cell.angle_gamma   90.00
#
_symmetry.space_group_name_H-M   'P 1'
#
loop_
_entity.id
_entity.type
_entity.pdbx_description
1 polymer ?
#
loop_
_entity_poly.entity_id
_entity_poly.type
_entity_poly.pdbx_seq_one_letter_code
_entity_poly.pdbx_strand_id
1 'polypeptide(L)'
;MSFYPVFPAQLATAEFALIRFGLDLLSPCRLVPADLLSLRPPLLRAAGGLAPARRNGLLNPRPSSDPVAVRRYQKPAPPFVLRPEPRQAGDYLEGDRLDLEVLFLGTGTLAIGDLLAMLQTLGEDGLTPDGGGRFEVAQVDGLGADGTWRRLWRSTRPGDEPVPELLLLDHWLDRHWPAPGGVVLELLTPARLVSGGRVLRRPQFRQLFPFLLRRVTSMLHAHCGLEPVDEPARLLETAAAVEAAWLDCRWLDWRTPAAGGDAELVGGCLGRLSLAGEGLEELLWIVLLATLFGIGKGAAYGAGRCVLLPPGDLLPVAGPIYSH
;
A
#
# COMPACT_ATOMS: atom_id res chain seq x y z
N MET A 1 -23.30 1.53 -26.08
CA MET A 1 -23.29 2.32 -24.84
C MET A 1 -21.85 2.67 -24.54
N SER A 2 -21.46 3.95 -24.51
CA SER A 2 -20.15 4.32 -23.96
C SER A 2 -20.17 4.01 -22.47
N PHE A 3 -19.30 3.11 -22.03
CA PHE A 3 -19.03 2.87 -20.61
C PHE A 3 -18.18 4.05 -20.12
N TYR A 4 -18.81 4.96 -19.37
CA TYR A 4 -18.08 6.00 -18.66
C TYR A 4 -17.78 5.50 -17.25
N PRO A 5 -16.56 5.70 -16.74
CA PRO A 5 -16.24 5.39 -15.35
C PRO A 5 -17.28 5.98 -14.39
N VAL A 6 -17.81 5.16 -13.49
CA VAL A 6 -18.76 5.61 -12.47
C VAL A 6 -18.06 5.59 -11.12
N PHE A 7 -17.70 6.78 -10.64
CA PHE A 7 -17.12 6.97 -9.32
C PHE A 7 -17.55 8.30 -8.68
N PRO A 8 -17.44 8.44 -7.35
CA PRO A 8 -17.89 9.65 -6.65
C PRO A 8 -17.15 10.91 -7.08
N ALA A 9 -17.88 11.98 -7.42
CA ALA A 9 -17.31 13.25 -7.88
C ALA A 9 -16.40 13.93 -6.84
N GLN A 10 -16.57 13.63 -5.54
CA GLN A 10 -15.70 14.13 -4.48
C GLN A 10 -14.24 13.69 -4.65
N LEU A 11 -13.96 12.63 -5.41
CA LEU A 11 -12.59 12.17 -5.65
C LEU A 11 -11.74 13.14 -6.46
N ALA A 12 -12.37 14.12 -7.14
CA ALA A 12 -11.69 15.20 -7.87
C ALA A 12 -10.91 16.17 -6.98
N THR A 13 -11.12 16.13 -5.66
CA THR A 13 -10.36 16.94 -4.69
C THR A 13 -9.38 16.11 -3.85
N ALA A 14 -9.31 14.79 -4.08
CA ALA A 14 -8.39 13.92 -3.37
C ALA A 14 -7.04 13.85 -4.10
N GLU A 15 -6.03 14.40 -3.44
CA GLU A 15 -4.66 14.43 -3.95
C GLU A 15 -3.80 13.33 -3.35
N PHE A 16 -2.83 12.84 -4.11
CA PHE A 16 -1.77 11.95 -3.62
C PHE A 16 -0.45 12.23 -4.35
N ALA A 17 0.65 11.76 -3.79
CA ALA A 17 1.95 11.74 -4.43
C ALA A 17 2.50 10.32 -4.43
N LEU A 18 3.13 9.91 -5.53
CA LEU A 18 3.93 8.69 -5.60
C LEU A 18 5.40 9.08 -5.60
N ILE A 19 6.11 8.60 -4.59
CA ILE A 19 7.51 8.92 -4.33
C ILE A 19 8.33 7.65 -4.35
N ARG A 20 9.48 7.69 -5.00
CA ARG A 20 10.47 6.63 -4.99
C ARG A 20 11.69 7.15 -4.27
N PHE A 21 11.90 6.65 -3.06
CA PHE A 21 13.20 6.73 -2.42
C PHE A 21 14.04 5.65 -3.06
N GLY A 22 15.33 5.88 -3.25
CA GLY A 22 16.14 4.70 -3.32
C GLY A 22 17.46 4.83 -2.63
N LEU A 23 17.90 3.64 -2.30
CA LEU A 23 18.73 3.32 -1.19
C LEU A 23 19.94 2.64 -1.80
N ASP A 24 21.08 3.28 -1.73
CA ASP A 24 22.34 2.71 -2.19
C ASP A 24 22.93 1.94 -1.01
N LEU A 25 23.07 0.62 -1.18
CA LEU A 25 23.48 -0.28 -0.13
C LEU A 25 24.97 -0.05 0.18
N LEU A 26 25.29 0.22 1.44
CA LEU A 26 26.64 0.44 1.98
C LEU A 26 27.21 -0.80 2.68
N SER A 27 26.43 -1.88 2.74
CA SER A 27 26.87 -3.17 3.25
C SER A 27 26.00 -4.27 2.64
N PRO A 28 26.56 -5.48 2.45
CA PRO A 28 25.79 -6.58 1.89
C PRO A 28 24.67 -7.01 2.83
N CYS A 29 23.59 -7.54 2.26
CA CYS A 29 22.54 -8.23 2.98
C CYS A 29 21.78 -9.19 2.09
N ARG A 30 20.98 -10.04 2.73
CA ARG A 30 19.97 -10.84 2.05
C ARG A 30 18.60 -10.40 2.56
N LEU A 31 17.78 -9.86 1.67
CA LEU A 31 16.41 -9.48 1.98
C LEU A 31 15.46 -10.60 1.57
N VAL A 32 14.67 -11.10 2.51
CA VAL A 32 13.51 -11.94 2.19
C VAL A 32 12.25 -11.06 2.07
N PRO A 33 11.18 -11.51 1.39
CA PRO A 33 9.98 -10.69 1.26
C PRO A 33 9.38 -10.25 2.60
N ALA A 34 9.57 -11.02 3.68
CA ALA A 34 9.12 -10.66 5.01
C ALA A 34 9.81 -9.38 5.55
N ASP A 35 11.08 -9.16 5.24
CA ASP A 35 11.84 -7.98 5.69
C ASP A 35 11.24 -6.70 5.09
N LEU A 36 10.93 -6.74 3.79
CA LEU A 36 10.29 -5.64 3.07
C LEU A 36 8.88 -5.31 3.59
N LEU A 37 8.19 -6.29 4.17
CA LEU A 37 6.86 -6.14 4.76
C LEU A 37 6.89 -5.81 6.27
N SER A 38 8.07 -5.80 6.87
CA SER A 38 8.29 -5.60 8.31
C SER A 38 9.02 -4.30 8.63
N LEU A 39 8.88 -3.29 7.75
CA LEU A 39 9.57 -2.01 7.91
C LEU A 39 8.99 -1.13 9.03
N ARG A 40 7.83 -1.47 9.61
CA ARG A 40 7.21 -0.65 10.67
C ARG A 40 8.07 -0.53 11.94
N PRO A 41 8.52 -1.63 12.59
CA PRO A 41 9.39 -1.51 13.75
C PRO A 41 10.70 -0.74 13.52
N PRO A 42 11.50 -0.99 12.45
CA PRO A 42 12.70 -0.20 12.21
C PRO A 42 12.40 1.28 11.95
N LEU A 43 11.37 1.60 11.17
CA LEU A 43 10.95 2.99 10.97
C LEU A 43 10.53 3.66 12.30
N LEU A 44 9.82 2.95 13.19
CA LEU A 44 9.45 3.50 14.50
C LEU A 44 10.67 3.82 15.37
N ARG A 45 11.75 3.01 15.30
CA ARG A 45 13.01 3.29 16.00
C ARG A 45 13.72 4.50 15.39
N ALA A 46 13.83 4.52 14.07
CA ALA A 46 14.45 5.60 13.30
C ALA A 46 13.71 6.94 13.45
N ALA A 47 12.43 6.92 13.82
CA ALA A 47 11.67 8.13 14.09
C ALA A 47 12.08 8.89 15.37
N GLY A 48 13.08 8.40 16.12
CA GLY A 48 13.59 8.98 17.37
C GLY A 48 13.94 10.47 17.28
N GLY A 49 14.46 10.93 16.14
CA GLY A 49 14.79 12.33 15.89
C GLY A 49 13.60 13.24 15.58
N LEU A 50 12.43 12.68 15.22
CA LEU A 50 11.24 13.48 14.93
C LEU A 50 10.54 13.94 16.21
N ALA A 51 10.02 15.17 16.17
CA ALA A 51 9.16 15.71 17.22
C ALA A 51 7.96 14.77 17.49
N PRO A 52 7.56 14.54 18.76
CA PRO A 52 6.52 13.56 19.10
C PRO A 52 5.19 13.76 18.36
N ALA A 53 4.79 15.00 18.10
CA ALA A 53 3.57 15.31 17.34
C ALA A 53 3.66 14.83 15.89
N ARG A 54 4.76 15.12 15.19
CA ARG A 54 5.01 14.69 13.80
C ARG A 54 5.11 13.16 13.70
N ARG A 55 5.91 12.54 14.59
CA ARG A 55 6.03 11.08 14.68
C ARG A 55 4.68 10.38 14.83
N ASN A 56 3.85 10.88 15.76
CA ASN A 56 2.54 10.30 16.01
C ASN A 56 1.57 10.53 14.85
N GLY A 57 1.57 11.73 14.26
CA GLY A 57 0.76 12.01 13.06
C GLY A 57 1.09 11.06 11.91
N LEU A 58 2.38 10.81 11.68
CA LEU A 58 2.85 9.96 10.59
C LEU A 58 2.63 8.46 10.84
N LEU A 59 3.03 7.92 11.99
CA LEU A 59 3.09 6.48 12.23
C LEU A 59 1.91 5.91 13.02
N ASN A 60 1.21 6.76 13.77
CA ASN A 60 0.14 6.39 14.68
C ASN A 60 -0.98 7.45 14.71
N PRO A 61 -1.59 7.80 13.56
CA PRO A 61 -2.57 8.86 13.51
C PRO A 61 -3.73 8.58 14.47
N ARG A 62 -4.23 9.66 15.08
CA ARG A 62 -5.28 9.58 16.09
C ARG A 62 -6.63 9.35 15.41
N PRO A 63 -7.54 8.57 16.03
CA PRO A 63 -8.93 8.51 15.58
C PRO A 63 -9.58 9.90 15.54
N SER A 64 -10.63 10.05 14.73
CA SER A 64 -11.47 11.25 14.73
C SER A 64 -12.01 11.54 16.14
N SER A 65 -12.23 12.81 16.45
CA SER A 65 -12.94 13.22 17.67
C SER A 65 -14.46 13.02 17.57
N ASP A 66 -15.01 12.82 16.37
CA ASP A 66 -16.42 12.52 16.15
C ASP A 66 -16.74 11.03 16.40
N PRO A 67 -17.62 10.69 17.36
CA PRO A 67 -18.02 9.31 17.64
C PRO A 67 -18.63 8.56 16.44
N VAL A 68 -19.33 9.26 15.55
CA VAL A 68 -19.93 8.66 14.35
C VAL A 68 -18.82 8.23 13.39
N ALA A 69 -17.89 9.13 13.08
CA ALA A 69 -16.70 8.83 12.29
C ALA A 69 -15.85 7.71 12.89
N VAL A 70 -15.65 7.68 14.22
CA VAL A 70 -14.89 6.60 14.89
C VAL A 70 -15.55 5.23 14.68
N ARG A 71 -16.88 5.15 14.83
CA ARG A 71 -17.63 3.92 14.61
C ARG A 71 -17.59 3.48 13.14
N ARG A 72 -17.63 4.43 12.21
CA ARG A 72 -17.68 4.18 10.77
C ARG A 72 -16.32 3.81 10.18
N TYR A 73 -15.26 4.53 10.54
CA TYR A 73 -13.95 4.47 9.87
C TYR A 73 -12.82 3.88 10.71
N GLN A 74 -13.06 3.58 12.00
CA GLN A 74 -12.08 3.04 12.95
C GLN A 74 -10.81 3.93 13.11
N LYS A 75 -9.76 3.40 13.72
CA LYS A 75 -8.47 4.09 13.83
C LYS A 75 -7.86 4.23 12.43
N PRO A 76 -7.46 5.44 12.01
CA PRO A 76 -6.86 5.65 10.70
C PRO A 76 -5.51 4.95 10.60
N ALA A 77 -5.19 4.51 9.39
CA ALA A 77 -3.85 4.07 9.04
C ALA A 77 -2.95 5.30 8.79
N PRO A 78 -1.61 5.13 8.82
CA PRO A 78 -0.67 6.14 8.35
C PRO A 78 -1.10 6.79 7.03
N PRO A 79 -0.78 8.08 6.81
CA PRO A 79 -1.12 8.82 5.60
C PRO A 79 -0.23 8.46 4.40
N PHE A 80 0.49 7.34 4.51
CA PHE A 80 1.31 6.77 3.46
C PHE A 80 1.11 5.27 3.34
N VAL A 81 1.56 4.72 2.22
CA VAL A 81 1.58 3.28 1.92
C VAL A 81 2.92 2.95 1.30
N LEU A 82 3.74 2.16 1.99
CA LEU A 82 4.92 1.53 1.38
C LEU A 82 4.46 0.53 0.32
N ARG A 83 5.11 0.51 -0.83
CA ARG A 83 4.77 -0.34 -1.97
C ARG A 83 6.00 -1.15 -2.39
N PRO A 84 6.52 -2.05 -1.52
CA PRO A 84 7.65 -2.88 -1.89
C PRO A 84 7.31 -3.77 -3.08
N GLU A 85 8.28 -3.98 -3.97
CA GLU A 85 8.18 -5.00 -5.01
C GLU A 85 8.75 -6.31 -4.46
N PRO A 86 7.96 -7.40 -4.36
CA PRO A 86 8.47 -8.68 -3.87
C PRO A 86 9.67 -9.22 -4.65
N ARG A 87 9.80 -8.84 -5.93
CA ARG A 87 10.92 -9.18 -6.80
C ARG A 87 12.25 -8.52 -6.40
N GLN A 88 12.19 -7.52 -5.52
CA GLN A 88 13.39 -6.90 -4.91
C GLN A 88 13.90 -7.71 -3.71
N ALA A 89 13.26 -8.82 -3.31
CA ALA A 89 13.87 -9.74 -2.36
C ALA A 89 15.00 -10.53 -3.05
N GLY A 90 16.13 -10.69 -2.35
CA GLY A 90 17.33 -11.31 -2.90
C GLY A 90 18.58 -10.95 -2.12
N ASP A 91 19.73 -11.34 -2.67
CA ASP A 91 21.05 -10.95 -2.17
C ASP A 91 21.44 -9.59 -2.76
N TYR A 92 21.94 -8.70 -1.90
CA TYR A 92 22.45 -7.37 -2.24
C TYR A 92 23.91 -7.26 -1.83
N LEU A 93 24.70 -6.64 -2.70
CA LEU A 93 26.08 -6.25 -2.48
C LEU A 93 26.17 -4.75 -2.14
N GLU A 94 27.34 -4.34 -1.66
CA GLU A 94 27.67 -2.92 -1.54
C GLU A 94 27.65 -2.26 -2.93
N GLY A 95 27.01 -1.09 -3.03
CA GLY A 95 26.77 -0.36 -4.26
C GLY A 95 25.49 -0.76 -5.00
N ASP A 96 24.83 -1.84 -4.61
CA ASP A 96 23.52 -2.19 -5.19
C ASP A 96 22.45 -1.16 -4.79
N ARG A 97 21.38 -1.11 -5.59
CA ARG A 97 20.29 -0.16 -5.43
C ARG A 97 18.99 -0.87 -5.05
N LEU A 98 18.37 -0.44 -3.95
CA LEU A 98 16.99 -0.78 -3.60
C LEU A 98 16.09 0.45 -3.75
N ASP A 99 15.07 0.38 -4.60
CA ASP A 99 14.06 1.42 -4.72
C ASP A 99 12.84 1.11 -3.83
N LEU A 100 12.50 2.03 -2.93
CA LEU A 100 11.32 1.97 -2.07
C LEU A 100 10.29 2.97 -2.55
N GLU A 101 9.23 2.47 -3.19
CA GLU A 101 8.07 3.28 -3.57
C GLU A 101 7.14 3.50 -2.37
N VAL A 102 6.65 4.73 -2.25
CA VAL A 102 5.75 5.16 -1.19
C VAL A 102 4.67 6.06 -1.80
N LEU A 103 3.42 5.72 -1.53
CA LEU A 103 2.29 6.61 -1.80
C LEU A 103 2.03 7.47 -0.57
N PHE A 104 1.87 8.77 -0.75
CA PHE A 104 1.42 9.72 0.27
C PHE A 104 0.05 10.27 -0.13
N LEU A 105 -0.92 10.26 0.78
CA LEU A 105 -2.30 10.66 0.49
C LEU A 105 -2.67 11.95 1.23
N GLY A 106 -3.26 12.91 0.52
CA GLY A 106 -3.78 14.17 1.07
C GLY A 106 -2.76 14.89 1.94
N THR A 107 -3.13 15.16 3.19
CA THR A 107 -2.21 15.80 4.17
C THR A 107 -0.91 15.02 4.44
N GLY A 108 -0.85 13.75 4.07
CA GLY A 108 0.35 12.93 4.14
C GLY A 108 1.51 13.40 3.27
N THR A 109 1.24 14.16 2.21
CA THR A 109 2.28 14.69 1.31
C THR A 109 3.25 15.63 2.04
N LEU A 110 2.81 16.25 3.14
CA LEU A 110 3.66 17.07 4.02
C LEU A 110 4.65 16.25 4.85
N ALA A 111 4.54 14.91 4.86
CA ALA A 111 5.40 14.03 5.65
C ALA A 111 6.52 13.37 4.83
N ILE A 112 6.74 13.80 3.58
CA ILE A 112 7.78 13.23 2.71
C ILE A 112 9.16 13.49 3.29
N GLY A 113 9.46 14.73 3.74
CA GLY A 113 10.74 15.03 4.37
C GLY A 113 10.93 14.34 5.72
N ASP A 114 9.87 14.19 6.52
CA ASP A 114 9.91 13.42 7.77
C ASP A 114 10.26 11.94 7.49
N LEU A 115 9.67 11.32 6.45
CA LEU A 115 10.01 9.94 6.06
C LEU A 115 11.43 9.84 5.48
N LEU A 116 11.89 10.84 4.71
CA LEU A 116 13.27 10.93 4.23
C LEU A 116 14.27 10.89 5.40
N ALA A 117 14.05 11.74 6.40
CA ALA A 117 14.90 11.79 7.60
C ALA A 117 14.89 10.46 8.38
N MET A 118 13.71 9.81 8.49
CA MET A 118 13.61 8.48 9.09
C MET A 118 14.37 7.43 8.29
N LEU A 119 14.30 7.44 6.96
CA LEU A 119 15.04 6.49 6.11
C LEU A 119 16.55 6.73 6.19
N GLN A 120 16.99 7.99 6.26
CA GLN A 120 18.41 8.31 6.48
C GLN A 120 18.92 7.75 7.82
N THR A 121 18.12 7.90 8.88
CA THR A 121 18.46 7.34 10.20
C THR A 121 18.45 5.81 10.18
N LEU A 122 17.46 5.20 9.52
CA LEU A 122 17.40 3.74 9.35
C LEU A 122 18.58 3.19 8.54
N GLY A 123 19.10 3.98 7.59
CA GLY A 123 20.25 3.62 6.77
C GLY A 123 21.51 3.30 7.59
N GLU A 124 21.66 3.94 8.75
CA GLU A 124 22.77 3.69 9.69
C GLU A 124 22.63 2.35 10.43
N ASP A 125 21.39 1.97 10.76
CA ASP A 125 21.06 0.73 11.48
C ASP A 125 21.04 -0.50 10.55
N GLY A 126 20.64 -0.33 9.28
CA GLY A 126 20.47 -1.40 8.31
C GLY A 126 19.03 -1.92 8.17
N LEU A 127 18.79 -2.63 7.07
CA LEU A 127 17.47 -3.17 6.71
C LEU A 127 17.15 -4.51 7.37
N THR A 128 18.17 -5.28 7.75
CA THR A 128 18.00 -6.61 8.34
C THR A 128 18.18 -6.61 9.86
N PRO A 129 17.59 -7.58 10.59
CA PRO A 129 17.66 -7.63 12.06
C PRO A 129 19.08 -7.73 12.65
N ASP A 130 20.04 -8.26 11.87
CA ASP A 130 21.45 -8.38 12.22
C ASP A 130 22.29 -7.14 11.88
N GLY A 131 21.65 -6.06 11.39
CA GLY A 131 22.30 -4.80 11.04
C GLY A 131 22.98 -4.81 9.66
N GLY A 132 22.70 -5.82 8.85
CA GLY A 132 23.06 -5.87 7.44
C GLY A 132 22.23 -4.92 6.60
N GLY A 133 22.75 -4.58 5.41
CA GLY A 133 22.02 -3.75 4.47
C GLY A 133 21.87 -2.31 4.94
N ARG A 134 22.88 -1.77 5.63
CA ARG A 134 23.07 -0.33 5.78
C ARG A 134 23.03 0.33 4.41
N PHE A 135 22.49 1.53 4.33
CA PHE A 135 22.30 2.25 3.08
C PHE A 135 22.37 3.75 3.29
N GLU A 136 22.57 4.49 2.20
CA GLU A 136 22.24 5.90 2.15
C GLU A 136 21.04 6.14 1.22
N VAL A 137 20.24 7.16 1.53
CA VAL A 137 19.22 7.62 0.58
C VAL A 137 19.92 8.49 -0.46
N ALA A 138 20.21 7.94 -1.64
CA ALA A 138 20.97 8.68 -2.65
C ALA A 138 20.11 9.68 -3.45
N GLN A 139 18.84 9.35 -3.68
CA GLN A 139 17.90 10.21 -4.40
C GLN A 139 16.44 9.95 -4.01
N VAL A 140 15.61 10.97 -4.23
CA VAL A 140 14.15 10.91 -4.16
C VAL A 140 13.61 11.37 -5.51
N ASP A 141 12.80 10.52 -6.14
CA ASP A 141 12.10 10.82 -7.39
C ASP A 141 10.58 10.83 -7.12
N GLY A 142 9.83 11.65 -7.86
CA GLY A 142 8.37 11.75 -7.78
C GLY A 142 7.72 11.53 -9.14
N LEU A 143 6.55 10.90 -9.15
CA LEU A 143 5.77 10.67 -10.37
C LEU A 143 4.99 11.93 -10.75
N GLY A 144 5.22 12.44 -11.97
CA GLY A 144 4.43 13.53 -12.55
C GLY A 144 3.11 13.06 -13.15
N ALA A 145 2.17 13.98 -13.42
CA ALA A 145 0.87 13.65 -14.01
C ALA A 145 0.98 13.05 -15.43
N ASP A 146 2.09 13.32 -16.12
CA ASP A 146 2.44 12.70 -17.41
C ASP A 146 2.90 11.23 -17.27
N GLY A 147 3.01 10.70 -16.05
CA GLY A 147 3.47 9.35 -15.77
C GLY A 147 4.98 9.19 -15.75
N THR A 148 5.75 10.29 -15.78
CA THR A 148 7.21 10.26 -15.74
C THR A 148 7.76 10.44 -14.34
N TRP A 149 8.78 9.65 -13.98
CA TRP A 149 9.53 9.83 -12.74
C TRP A 149 10.54 10.96 -12.89
N ARG A 150 10.52 11.93 -11.98
CA ARG A 150 11.39 13.11 -11.99
C ARG A 150 12.11 13.25 -10.67
N ARG A 151 13.37 13.69 -10.72
CA ARG A 151 14.19 13.88 -9.52
C ARG A 151 13.72 15.08 -8.72
N LEU A 152 13.40 14.86 -7.45
CA LEU A 152 13.01 15.90 -6.50
C LEU A 152 14.17 16.28 -5.57
N TRP A 153 15.01 15.31 -5.20
CA TRP A 153 16.11 15.50 -4.24
C TRP A 153 17.27 14.54 -4.49
N ARG A 154 18.50 14.91 -4.09
CA ARG A 154 19.71 14.08 -4.15
C ARG A 154 20.65 14.35 -2.98
N SER A 155 21.30 13.30 -2.45
CA SER A 155 22.26 13.39 -1.33
C SER A 155 23.46 14.32 -1.63
N THR A 156 24.00 14.28 -2.84
CA THR A 156 25.19 15.08 -3.23
C THR A 156 24.93 16.58 -3.33
N ARG A 157 23.67 16.99 -3.38
CA ARG A 157 23.24 18.38 -3.41
C ARG A 157 22.06 18.49 -2.45
N PRO A 158 22.32 18.43 -1.14
CA PRO A 158 21.26 18.59 -0.15
C PRO A 158 20.69 20.00 -0.35
N GLY A 159 19.54 20.07 -1.02
CA GLY A 159 18.76 21.28 -1.23
C GLY A 159 17.56 21.31 -0.29
N ASP A 160 16.54 22.08 -0.68
CA ASP A 160 15.24 22.12 0.02
C ASP A 160 14.56 20.74 0.05
N GLU A 161 13.54 20.62 0.91
CA GLU A 161 12.71 19.43 1.06
C GLU A 161 12.11 18.98 -0.30
N PRO A 162 12.03 17.67 -0.60
CA PRO A 162 11.45 17.19 -1.85
C PRO A 162 9.98 17.64 -1.98
N VAL A 163 9.70 18.47 -2.99
CA VAL A 163 8.35 18.94 -3.32
C VAL A 163 7.81 18.15 -4.52
N PRO A 164 6.82 17.26 -4.33
CA PRO A 164 6.26 16.48 -5.43
C PRO A 164 5.22 17.25 -6.24
N GLU A 165 4.96 16.75 -7.45
CA GLU A 165 3.70 17.05 -8.16
C GLU A 165 2.56 16.28 -7.48
N LEU A 166 1.42 16.92 -7.27
CA LEU A 166 0.23 16.30 -6.69
C LEU A 166 -0.66 15.73 -7.80
N LEU A 167 -1.03 14.46 -7.66
CA LEU A 167 -1.89 13.72 -8.57
C LEU A 167 -3.31 13.66 -8.02
N LEU A 168 -4.31 13.83 -8.88
CA LEU A 168 -5.72 13.71 -8.51
C LEU A 168 -6.22 12.27 -8.67
N LEU A 169 -7.01 11.78 -7.71
CA LEU A 169 -7.51 10.40 -7.72
C LEU A 169 -8.50 10.13 -8.86
N ASP A 170 -9.33 11.10 -9.26
CA ASP A 170 -10.27 10.96 -10.37
C ASP A 170 -9.53 10.78 -11.71
N HIS A 171 -8.54 11.61 -12.02
CA HIS A 171 -7.70 11.47 -13.20
C HIS A 171 -6.92 10.15 -13.19
N TRP A 172 -6.47 9.70 -12.01
CA TRP A 172 -5.83 8.40 -11.89
C TRP A 172 -6.83 7.26 -12.17
N LEU A 173 -8.04 7.33 -11.64
CA LEU A 173 -9.12 6.36 -11.89
C LEU A 173 -9.49 6.30 -13.37
N ASP A 174 -9.66 7.44 -14.03
CA ASP A 174 -9.96 7.50 -15.46
C ASP A 174 -8.88 6.83 -16.30
N ARG A 175 -7.60 7.07 -15.99
CA ARG A 175 -6.47 6.46 -16.71
C ARG A 175 -6.36 4.95 -16.50
N HIS A 176 -6.75 4.46 -15.33
CA HIS A 176 -6.59 3.05 -14.94
C HIS A 176 -7.91 2.27 -14.96
N TRP A 177 -9.00 2.87 -15.45
CA TRP A 177 -10.29 2.22 -15.52
C TRP A 177 -10.19 1.00 -16.44
N PRO A 178 -10.56 -0.21 -15.96
CA PRO A 178 -10.44 -1.41 -16.77
C PRO A 178 -11.45 -1.41 -17.91
N ALA A 179 -11.09 -2.07 -19.01
CA ALA A 179 -12.03 -2.32 -20.08
C ALA A 179 -13.22 -3.19 -19.60
N PRO A 180 -14.39 -3.07 -20.22
CA PRO A 180 -15.52 -3.95 -19.94
C PRO A 180 -15.17 -5.43 -20.18
N GLY A 181 -15.80 -6.34 -19.44
CA GLY A 181 -15.61 -7.79 -19.61
C GLY A 181 -14.98 -8.53 -18.41
N GLY A 182 -14.91 -7.88 -17.25
CA GLY A 182 -14.37 -8.45 -16.02
C GLY A 182 -12.89 -8.11 -15.81
N VAL A 183 -12.38 -8.41 -14.62
CA VAL A 183 -10.99 -8.14 -14.21
C VAL A 183 -10.44 -9.28 -13.38
N VAL A 184 -9.12 -9.33 -13.24
CA VAL A 184 -8.43 -10.19 -12.29
C VAL A 184 -7.78 -9.33 -11.22
N LEU A 185 -8.20 -9.49 -9.97
CA LEU A 185 -7.53 -8.92 -8.81
C LEU A 185 -6.39 -9.84 -8.39
N GLU A 186 -5.16 -9.40 -8.58
CA GLU A 186 -3.96 -10.11 -8.13
C GLU A 186 -3.45 -9.51 -6.82
N LEU A 187 -3.30 -10.36 -5.80
CA LEU A 187 -2.60 -10.02 -4.56
C LEU A 187 -1.10 -10.29 -4.76
N LEU A 188 -0.32 -9.20 -4.86
CA LEU A 188 1.13 -9.23 -5.06
C LEU A 188 1.89 -9.51 -3.77
N THR A 189 1.41 -8.97 -2.64
CA THR A 189 1.93 -9.28 -1.30
C THR A 189 0.83 -9.88 -0.42
N PRO A 190 1.17 -10.72 0.58
CA PRO A 190 0.14 -11.43 1.33
C PRO A 190 -0.83 -10.51 2.06
N ALA A 191 -2.12 -10.79 1.90
CA ALA A 191 -3.20 -10.07 2.57
C ALA A 191 -3.72 -10.87 3.78
N ARG A 192 -3.44 -10.41 5.00
CA ARG A 192 -4.02 -10.98 6.22
C ARG A 192 -5.32 -10.27 6.57
N LEU A 193 -6.43 -10.94 6.24
CA LEU A 193 -7.78 -10.46 6.55
C LEU A 193 -8.31 -11.16 7.81
N VAL A 194 -8.75 -10.38 8.80
CA VAL A 194 -9.27 -10.90 10.08
C VAL A 194 -10.70 -10.43 10.28
N SER A 195 -11.61 -11.37 10.46
CA SER A 195 -13.03 -11.11 10.74
C SER A 195 -13.50 -11.99 11.90
N GLY A 196 -14.14 -11.39 12.92
CA GLY A 196 -14.60 -12.12 14.11
C GLY A 196 -13.47 -12.88 14.84
N GLY A 197 -12.26 -12.32 14.88
CA GLY A 197 -11.07 -12.97 15.47
C GLY A 197 -10.49 -14.11 14.63
N ARG A 198 -11.06 -14.43 13.46
CA ARG A 198 -10.60 -15.51 12.59
C ARG A 198 -9.94 -14.96 11.32
N VAL A 199 -8.85 -15.61 10.93
CA VAL A 199 -8.10 -15.29 9.72
C VAL A 199 -8.79 -15.93 8.51
N LEU A 200 -9.06 -15.14 7.47
CA LEU A 200 -9.66 -15.64 6.23
C LEU A 200 -8.56 -16.13 5.29
N ARG A 201 -8.42 -17.45 5.17
CA ARG A 201 -7.34 -18.08 4.38
C ARG A 201 -7.56 -18.07 2.87
N ARG A 202 -8.82 -18.20 2.43
CA ARG A 202 -9.23 -18.14 1.01
C ARG A 202 -10.56 -17.39 0.93
N PRO A 203 -10.56 -16.07 1.14
CA PRO A 203 -11.80 -15.29 1.23
C PRO A 203 -12.53 -15.28 -0.13
N GLN A 204 -13.85 -15.46 -0.12
CA GLN A 204 -14.69 -15.13 -1.28
C GLN A 204 -14.75 -13.60 -1.47
N PHE A 205 -15.12 -13.12 -2.66
CA PHE A 205 -15.16 -11.67 -2.92
C PHE A 205 -16.07 -10.91 -1.93
N ARG A 206 -17.27 -11.44 -1.62
CA ARG A 206 -18.16 -10.90 -0.56
C ARG A 206 -17.51 -10.79 0.83
N GLN A 207 -16.50 -11.60 1.13
CA GLN A 207 -15.75 -11.55 2.39
C GLN A 207 -14.52 -10.62 2.30
N LEU A 208 -13.96 -10.44 1.11
CA LEU A 208 -12.81 -9.57 0.82
C LEU A 208 -13.24 -8.10 0.68
N PHE A 209 -14.35 -7.85 0.00
CA PHE A 209 -14.84 -6.51 -0.33
C PHE A 209 -15.07 -5.58 0.88
N PRO A 210 -15.60 -6.04 2.04
CA PRO A 210 -15.68 -5.21 3.24
C PRO A 210 -14.32 -4.65 3.71
N PHE A 211 -13.21 -5.33 3.43
CA PHE A 211 -11.87 -4.84 3.75
C PHE A 211 -11.40 -3.78 2.76
N LEU A 212 -11.73 -3.93 1.46
CA LEU A 212 -11.47 -2.91 0.43
C LEU A 212 -12.23 -1.62 0.77
N LEU A 213 -13.55 -1.73 0.93
CA LEU A 213 -14.45 -0.61 1.22
C LEU A 213 -14.00 0.15 2.46
N ARG A 214 -13.71 -0.56 3.56
CA ARG A 214 -13.27 0.06 4.81
C ARG A 214 -11.93 0.76 4.66
N ARG A 215 -10.97 0.14 3.96
CA ARG A 215 -9.64 0.73 3.75
C ARG A 215 -9.75 2.03 2.97
N VAL A 216 -10.44 2.00 1.83
CA VAL A 216 -10.61 3.14 0.93
C VAL A 216 -11.31 4.29 1.64
N THR A 217 -12.48 4.03 2.23
CA THR A 217 -13.25 5.08 2.90
C THR A 217 -12.54 5.64 4.13
N SER A 218 -11.85 4.81 4.93
CA SER A 218 -11.05 5.27 6.08
C SER A 218 -9.87 6.16 5.66
N MET A 219 -9.16 5.81 4.57
CA MET A 219 -8.05 6.63 4.06
C MET A 219 -8.53 7.98 3.52
N LEU A 220 -9.60 7.98 2.73
CA LEU A 220 -10.18 9.19 2.16
C LEU A 220 -10.74 10.12 3.24
N HIS A 221 -11.44 9.58 4.24
CA HIS A 221 -11.93 10.37 5.36
C HIS A 221 -10.78 10.95 6.18
N ALA A 222 -9.80 10.12 6.57
CA ALA A 222 -8.74 10.55 7.48
C ALA A 222 -7.78 11.58 6.87
N HIS A 223 -7.46 11.45 5.58
CA HIS A 223 -6.35 12.20 4.98
C HIS A 223 -6.81 13.21 3.92
N CYS A 224 -8.02 13.05 3.38
CA CYS A 224 -8.63 13.97 2.42
C CYS A 224 -9.92 14.64 2.95
N GLY A 225 -10.45 14.21 4.11
CA GLY A 225 -11.70 14.76 4.65
C GLY A 225 -12.95 14.37 3.84
N LEU A 226 -12.89 13.28 3.07
CA LEU A 226 -13.97 12.88 2.16
C LEU A 226 -14.79 11.70 2.69
N GLU A 227 -16.11 11.75 2.45
CA GLU A 227 -17.05 10.66 2.73
C GLU A 227 -17.80 10.27 1.44
N PRO A 228 -17.17 9.50 0.54
CA PRO A 228 -17.71 9.28 -0.80
C PRO A 228 -18.76 8.18 -0.92
N VAL A 229 -19.15 7.57 0.21
CA VAL A 229 -20.09 6.45 0.25
C VAL A 229 -21.18 6.77 1.26
N ASP A 230 -22.40 6.99 0.80
CA ASP A 230 -23.56 7.21 1.66
C ASP A 230 -24.15 5.89 2.16
N GLU A 231 -24.33 4.92 1.26
CA GLU A 231 -25.01 3.64 1.51
C GLU A 231 -24.05 2.44 1.42
N PRO A 232 -23.18 2.20 2.44
CA PRO A 232 -22.22 1.10 2.40
C PRO A 232 -22.92 -0.27 2.35
N ALA A 233 -24.11 -0.41 2.93
CA ALA A 233 -24.88 -1.67 2.91
C ALA A 233 -25.21 -2.12 1.49
N ARG A 234 -25.65 -1.19 0.63
CA ARG A 234 -25.93 -1.46 -0.79
C ARG A 234 -24.69 -1.99 -1.51
N LEU A 235 -23.53 -1.37 -1.33
CA LEU A 235 -22.27 -1.83 -1.96
C LEU A 235 -21.86 -3.24 -1.48
N LEU A 236 -22.12 -3.57 -0.22
CA LEU A 236 -21.87 -4.91 0.33
C LEU A 236 -22.82 -5.95 -0.29
N GLU A 237 -24.08 -5.60 -0.52
CA GLU A 237 -25.06 -6.44 -1.22
C GLU A 237 -24.67 -6.64 -2.69
N THR A 238 -24.29 -5.57 -3.41
CA THR A 238 -23.75 -5.65 -4.77
C THR A 238 -22.55 -6.58 -4.83
N ALA A 239 -21.62 -6.48 -3.86
CA ALA A 239 -20.43 -7.34 -3.81
C ALA A 239 -20.76 -8.83 -3.56
N ALA A 240 -21.94 -9.14 -3.02
CA ALA A 240 -22.38 -10.52 -2.86
C ALA A 240 -22.92 -11.13 -4.16
N ALA A 241 -23.34 -10.30 -5.13
CA ALA A 241 -23.85 -10.72 -6.43
C ALA A 241 -22.76 -10.87 -7.50
N VAL A 242 -21.59 -10.22 -7.31
CA VAL A 242 -20.44 -10.34 -8.23
C VAL A 242 -19.97 -11.79 -8.36
N GLU A 243 -19.82 -12.22 -9.60
CA GLU A 243 -19.25 -13.52 -9.94
C GLU A 243 -17.74 -13.49 -9.66
N ALA A 244 -17.28 -14.33 -8.74
CA ALA A 244 -15.89 -14.33 -8.34
C ALA A 244 -15.32 -15.74 -8.16
N ALA A 245 -14.18 -16.00 -8.80
CA ALA A 245 -13.50 -17.30 -8.75
C ALA A 245 -11.99 -17.13 -8.60
N TRP A 246 -11.41 -17.77 -7.59
CA TRP A 246 -9.96 -17.84 -7.45
C TRP A 246 -9.38 -18.70 -8.57
N LEU A 247 -8.51 -18.10 -9.39
CA LEU A 247 -7.67 -18.80 -10.36
C LEU A 247 -6.57 -19.57 -9.63
N ASP A 248 -6.01 -18.93 -8.60
CA ASP A 248 -5.12 -19.54 -7.60
C ASP A 248 -5.23 -18.74 -6.29
N CYS A 249 -5.20 -19.39 -5.12
CA CYS A 249 -4.87 -18.73 -3.85
C CYS A 249 -3.98 -19.65 -3.03
N ARG A 250 -2.92 -19.06 -2.47
CA ARG A 250 -1.99 -19.69 -1.56
C ARG A 250 -1.94 -18.91 -0.26
N TRP A 251 -1.53 -19.60 0.80
CA TRP A 251 -1.29 -18.97 2.09
C TRP A 251 0.22 -18.93 2.35
N LEU A 252 0.77 -17.74 2.61
CA LEU A 252 2.15 -17.59 3.06
C LEU A 252 2.17 -16.95 4.43
N ASP A 253 3.00 -17.46 5.32
CA ASP A 253 3.26 -16.89 6.63
C ASP A 253 4.75 -16.99 6.96
N TRP A 254 5.33 -15.87 7.34
CA TRP A 254 6.65 -15.79 7.95
C TRP A 254 6.51 -15.44 9.43
N ARG A 255 7.42 -16.00 10.23
CA ARG A 255 7.62 -15.59 11.62
C ARG A 255 8.78 -14.62 11.65
N THR A 256 8.51 -13.36 12.00
CA THR A 256 9.55 -12.34 12.15
C THR A 256 9.84 -12.12 13.64
N PRO A 257 11.11 -12.01 14.07
CA PRO A 257 11.44 -11.64 15.45
C PRO A 257 10.76 -10.32 15.82
N ALA A 258 10.06 -10.26 16.95
CA ALA A 258 9.47 -9.01 17.45
C ALA A 258 10.30 -8.44 18.61
N ALA A 259 10.31 -7.11 18.73
CA ALA A 259 10.86 -6.43 19.89
C ALA A 259 9.93 -6.63 21.10
N GLY A 260 10.12 -7.71 21.87
CA GLY A 260 9.40 -7.94 23.13
C GLY A 260 8.90 -9.35 23.43
N GLY A 261 9.22 -10.36 22.61
CA GLY A 261 9.05 -11.79 22.98
C GLY A 261 8.31 -12.64 21.95
N ASP A 262 7.15 -12.21 21.46
CA ASP A 262 6.34 -13.00 20.52
C ASP A 262 6.58 -12.61 19.08
N ALA A 263 7.07 -13.54 18.25
CA ALA A 263 7.27 -13.33 16.82
C ALA A 263 6.01 -12.78 16.14
N GLU A 264 6.13 -11.69 15.38
CA GLU A 264 5.03 -11.17 14.59
C GLU A 264 4.83 -12.08 13.36
N LEU A 265 3.57 -12.39 13.06
CA LEU A 265 3.21 -13.12 11.84
C LEU A 265 2.98 -12.10 10.72
N VAL A 266 3.87 -12.13 9.74
CA VAL A 266 3.76 -11.38 8.50
C VAL A 266 3.40 -12.38 7.40
N GLY A 267 2.27 -12.17 6.71
CA GLY A 267 1.73 -13.17 5.81
C GLY A 267 0.25 -12.95 5.49
N GLY A 268 -0.41 -13.91 4.86
CA GLY A 268 -1.77 -13.74 4.30
C GLY A 268 -2.09 -14.64 3.10
N CYS A 269 -3.27 -14.47 2.50
CA CYS A 269 -3.57 -15.05 1.17
C CYS A 269 -2.85 -14.22 0.09
N LEU A 270 -2.35 -14.92 -0.90
CA LEU A 270 -1.84 -14.43 -2.17
C LEU A 270 -2.58 -15.14 -3.29
N GLY A 271 -2.63 -14.53 -4.46
CA GLY A 271 -3.10 -15.18 -5.68
C GLY A 271 -4.00 -14.28 -6.52
N ARG A 272 -4.70 -14.89 -7.47
CA ARG A 272 -5.49 -14.19 -8.48
C ARG A 272 -6.97 -14.54 -8.38
N LEU A 273 -7.80 -13.53 -8.18
CA LEU A 273 -9.25 -13.63 -8.09
C LEU A 273 -9.88 -13.01 -9.34
N SER A 274 -10.50 -13.82 -10.19
CA SER A 274 -11.31 -13.33 -11.30
C SER A 274 -12.60 -12.74 -10.76
N LEU A 275 -12.98 -11.58 -11.27
CA LEU A 275 -14.20 -10.82 -10.94
C LEU A 275 -14.95 -10.50 -12.23
N ALA A 276 -16.23 -10.85 -12.28
CA ALA A 276 -17.11 -10.60 -13.41
C ALA A 276 -18.58 -10.46 -12.93
N GLY A 277 -19.50 -10.33 -13.89
CA GLY A 277 -20.93 -10.28 -13.62
C GLY A 277 -21.46 -8.87 -13.31
N GLU A 278 -22.78 -8.80 -13.10
CA GLU A 278 -23.50 -7.56 -12.84
C GLU A 278 -23.06 -6.92 -11.51
N GLY A 279 -23.06 -5.59 -11.46
CA GLY A 279 -22.70 -4.84 -10.25
C GLY A 279 -21.20 -4.64 -10.05
N LEU A 280 -20.32 -5.37 -10.74
CA LEU A 280 -18.87 -5.17 -10.63
C LEU A 280 -18.46 -3.71 -10.93
N GLU A 281 -19.06 -3.11 -11.95
CA GLU A 281 -18.76 -1.74 -12.38
C GLU A 281 -18.95 -0.70 -11.27
N GLU A 282 -20.02 -0.82 -10.47
CA GLU A 282 -20.30 0.06 -9.33
C GLU A 282 -19.21 -0.03 -8.24
N LEU A 283 -18.53 -1.17 -8.17
CA LEU A 283 -17.52 -1.47 -7.15
C LEU A 283 -16.09 -1.20 -7.64
N LEU A 284 -15.88 -1.04 -8.95
CA LEU A 284 -14.54 -0.98 -9.55
C LEU A 284 -13.69 0.15 -8.99
N TRP A 285 -14.27 1.32 -8.70
CA TRP A 285 -13.51 2.44 -8.14
C TRP A 285 -12.92 2.11 -6.76
N ILE A 286 -13.62 1.34 -5.93
CA ILE A 286 -13.11 0.86 -4.62
C ILE A 286 -12.00 -0.15 -4.84
N VAL A 287 -12.20 -1.09 -5.77
CA VAL A 287 -11.20 -2.11 -6.08
C VAL A 287 -9.93 -1.47 -6.66
N LEU A 288 -10.06 -0.48 -7.54
CA LEU A 288 -8.97 0.29 -8.11
C LEU A 288 -8.22 1.09 -7.05
N LEU A 289 -8.90 1.85 -6.20
CA LEU A 289 -8.23 2.59 -5.12
C LEU A 289 -7.54 1.66 -4.11
N ALA A 290 -8.03 0.44 -3.91
CA ALA A 290 -7.32 -0.54 -3.09
C ALA A 290 -5.95 -0.96 -3.68
N THR A 291 -5.73 -0.85 -5.00
CA THR A 291 -4.42 -1.08 -5.62
C THR A 291 -3.38 -0.01 -5.26
N LEU A 292 -3.86 1.19 -4.89
CA LEU A 292 -3.03 2.24 -4.32
C LEU A 292 -2.79 2.01 -2.83
N PHE A 293 -3.80 1.56 -2.09
CA PHE A 293 -3.77 1.58 -0.62
C PHE A 293 -3.35 0.27 0.07
N GLY A 294 -3.36 -0.84 -0.67
CA GLY A 294 -3.21 -2.20 -0.14
C GLY A 294 -4.38 -2.61 0.76
N ILE A 295 -4.46 -3.90 1.11
CA ILE A 295 -5.55 -4.43 1.95
C ILE A 295 -5.08 -5.23 3.17
N GLY A 296 -5.92 -5.23 4.21
CA GLY A 296 -5.72 -6.06 5.40
C GLY A 296 -4.72 -5.50 6.41
N LYS A 297 -4.31 -6.36 7.36
CA LYS A 297 -3.35 -5.98 8.41
C LYS A 297 -1.99 -5.69 7.77
N GLY A 298 -1.40 -4.54 8.11
CA GLY A 298 -0.07 -4.14 7.64
C GLY A 298 -0.06 -3.42 6.29
N ALA A 299 -1.23 -3.08 5.71
CA ALA A 299 -1.32 -2.49 4.38
C ALA A 299 -0.46 -1.22 4.18
N ALA A 300 -0.41 -0.33 5.18
CA ALA A 300 0.43 0.88 5.13
C ALA A 300 1.94 0.58 4.99
N TYR A 301 2.37 -0.65 5.29
CA TYR A 301 3.77 -1.10 5.22
C TYR A 301 3.96 -2.18 4.16
N GLY A 302 3.09 -2.22 3.14
CA GLY A 302 3.27 -3.05 1.95
C GLY A 302 2.53 -4.37 1.93
N ALA A 303 1.87 -4.79 3.02
CA ALA A 303 1.07 -6.02 3.00
C ALA A 303 -0.22 -5.86 2.17
N GLY A 304 -0.72 -6.96 1.61
CA GLY A 304 -1.93 -6.97 0.78
C GLY A 304 -1.93 -5.98 -0.39
N ARG A 305 -0.76 -5.68 -0.96
CA ARG A 305 -0.64 -4.95 -2.22
C ARG A 305 -1.33 -5.74 -3.31
N CYS A 306 -2.09 -5.06 -4.15
CA CYS A 306 -2.82 -5.68 -5.22
C CYS A 306 -2.79 -4.85 -6.51
N VAL A 307 -3.07 -5.50 -7.63
CA VAL A 307 -3.23 -4.89 -8.95
C VAL A 307 -4.46 -5.46 -9.64
N LEU A 308 -4.99 -4.71 -10.60
CA LEU A 308 -6.00 -5.21 -11.53
C LEU A 308 -5.36 -5.52 -12.88
N LEU A 309 -5.63 -6.72 -13.37
CA LEU A 309 -5.21 -7.18 -14.69
C LEU A 309 -6.45 -7.42 -15.56
N PRO A 310 -6.36 -7.26 -16.89
CA PRO A 310 -7.42 -7.72 -17.77
C PRO A 310 -7.49 -9.26 -17.74
N PRO A 311 -8.64 -9.86 -18.07
CA PRO A 311 -8.84 -11.32 -18.00
C PRO A 311 -7.86 -12.15 -18.86
N GLY A 312 -7.30 -11.54 -19.91
CA GLY A 312 -6.38 -12.19 -20.85
C GLY A 312 -4.89 -12.12 -20.49
N ASP A 313 -4.49 -11.26 -19.55
CA ASP A 313 -3.07 -11.06 -19.17
C ASP A 313 -2.59 -12.07 -18.12
N LEU A 314 -3.12 -13.29 -18.19
CA LEU A 314 -2.69 -14.42 -17.38
C LEU A 314 -1.36 -14.99 -17.92
N LEU A 315 -0.33 -14.16 -18.06
CA LEU A 315 1.02 -14.68 -18.28
C LEU A 315 1.36 -15.62 -17.11
N PRO A 316 2.02 -16.76 -17.37
CA PRO A 316 2.56 -17.58 -16.30
C PRO A 316 3.49 -16.71 -15.46
N VAL A 317 3.27 -16.68 -14.14
CA VAL A 317 4.15 -16.00 -13.19
C VAL A 317 5.58 -16.46 -13.48
N ALA A 318 6.48 -15.51 -13.78
CA ALA A 318 7.90 -15.79 -13.94
C ALA A 318 8.44 -16.34 -12.61
N GLY A 319 8.51 -17.67 -12.50
CA GLY A 319 9.03 -18.41 -11.34
C GLY A 319 8.31 -18.14 -10.01
N PRO A 320 8.55 -18.96 -8.98
CA PRO A 320 8.07 -18.65 -7.64
C PRO A 320 8.84 -17.43 -7.11
N ILE A 321 8.21 -16.25 -7.14
CA ILE A 321 8.66 -15.05 -6.40
C ILE A 321 8.75 -15.34 -4.88
N TYR A 322 8.08 -16.40 -4.44
CA TYR A 322 8.08 -16.93 -3.09
C TYR A 322 8.41 -18.43 -3.13
N SER A 323 9.66 -18.78 -3.39
CA SER A 323 10.19 -20.13 -3.13
C SER A 323 10.67 -20.20 -1.67
N HIS A 324 10.31 -21.31 -1.02
CA HIS A 324 10.63 -21.62 0.38
C HIS A 324 12.12 -21.57 0.71
#